data_AF-A0A660V9N1-F1
#
_entry.id   AF-A0A660V9N1-F1
#
_cell.length_a   1.000
_cell.length_b   1.000
_cell.length_c   1.000
_cell.angle_alpha   90.00
_cell.angle_beta   90.00
_cell.angle_gamma   90.00
#
_symmetry.space_group_name_H-M   'P 1'
#
loop_
_entity.id
_entity.type
_entity.pdbx_description
1 polymer ?
#
loop_
_entity_poly.entity_id
_entity_poly.type
_entity_poly.pdbx_seq_one_letter_code
_entity_poly.pdbx_strand_id
1 'polypeptide(L)'
;MLRAYAEKDPKIEYKHEGHRMFNEMLESIEDRVTDIIFRVRLEAGQRSKSVYNVSQAKHEDVNQFEMAQRQRAAAQAPQGEKKVKQIKLNQPKVGRNDPCTCGSGKKYKKCCGRNL
;
A
#
# COMPACT_ATOMS: atom_id res chain seq x y z
N MET A 1 17.67 8.24 -24.23
CA MET A 1 18.40 9.50 -24.47
C MET A 1 19.21 9.85 -23.23
N LEU A 2 20.52 9.58 -23.24
CA LEU A 2 21.42 10.22 -22.28
C LEU A 2 21.49 11.70 -22.65
N ARG A 3 20.67 12.54 -21.98
CA ARG A 3 20.80 14.01 -22.03
C ARG A 3 21.98 14.47 -21.16
N ALA A 4 23.13 13.82 -21.33
CA ALA A 4 24.37 14.15 -20.66
C ALA A 4 25.20 15.08 -21.57
N TYR A 5 24.61 16.21 -21.96
CA TYR A 5 25.35 17.30 -22.57
C TYR A 5 24.88 18.61 -21.95
N ALA A 6 25.87 19.38 -21.49
CA ALA A 6 25.80 20.74 -20.96
C ALA A 6 25.31 20.90 -19.51
N GLU A 7 26.27 21.09 -18.59
CA GLU A 7 26.35 22.11 -17.51
C GLU A 7 25.16 22.42 -16.57
N LYS A 8 23.94 21.95 -16.86
CA LYS A 8 22.73 22.12 -16.07
C LYS A 8 22.43 20.86 -15.28
N ASP A 9 21.92 21.06 -14.07
CA ASP A 9 21.59 19.98 -13.14
C ASP A 9 20.47 19.08 -13.72
N PRO A 10 20.71 17.77 -13.91
CA PRO A 10 19.72 16.82 -14.44
C PRO A 10 18.40 16.78 -13.64
N LYS A 11 18.45 17.06 -12.34
CA LYS A 11 17.27 17.13 -11.47
C LYS A 11 16.41 18.34 -11.81
N ILE A 12 17.02 19.45 -12.20
CA ILE A 12 16.33 20.68 -12.57
C ILE A 12 15.65 20.47 -13.93
N GLU A 13 16.35 19.90 -14.90
CA GLU A 13 15.78 19.56 -16.22
C GLU A 13 14.61 18.57 -16.09
N TYR A 14 14.73 17.53 -15.26
CA TYR A 14 13.62 16.61 -14.99
C TYR A 14 12.39 17.32 -14.42
N LYS A 15 12.59 18.27 -13.51
CA LYS A 15 11.49 19.07 -12.94
C LYS A 15 10.84 19.96 -13.99
N HIS A 16 11.63 20.62 -14.83
CA HIS A 16 11.10 21.46 -15.90
C HIS A 16 10.35 20.66 -16.96
N GLU A 17 10.90 19.53 -17.39
CA GLU A 17 10.23 18.63 -18.33
C GLU A 17 8.95 18.03 -17.74
N GLY A 18 9.00 17.58 -16.49
CA GLY A 18 7.82 17.08 -15.79
C GLY A 18 6.75 18.14 -15.62
N HIS A 19 7.12 19.38 -15.28
CA HIS A 19 6.17 20.48 -15.18
C HIS A 19 5.55 20.83 -16.53
N ARG A 20 6.34 20.85 -17.61
CA ARG A 20 5.84 21.09 -18.98
C ARG A 20 4.78 20.05 -19.36
N MET A 21 5.08 18.76 -19.19
CA MET A 21 4.13 17.68 -19.49
C MET A 21 2.86 17.75 -18.65
N PHE A 22 2.99 18.16 -17.38
CA PHE A 22 1.85 18.34 -16.50
C PHE A 22 0.93 19.49 -16.96
N ASN A 23 1.50 20.61 -17.41
CA ASN A 23 0.71 21.72 -17.94
C ASN A 23 0.02 21.34 -19.26
N GLU A 24 0.73 20.63 -20.16
CA GLU A 24 0.14 20.10 -21.40
C GLU A 24 -1.05 19.16 -21.10
N MET A 25 -0.93 18.33 -20.05
CA MET A 25 -2.05 17.49 -19.60
C MET A 25 -3.22 18.33 -19.08
N LEU A 26 -2.96 19.37 -18.29
CA LEU A 26 -4.02 20.25 -17.77
C LEU A 26 -4.78 20.95 -18.90
N GLU A 27 -4.08 21.53 -19.88
CA GLU A 27 -4.69 22.13 -21.07
C GLU A 27 -5.60 21.13 -21.80
N SER A 28 -5.14 19.89 -21.97
CA SER A 28 -5.95 18.84 -22.61
C SER A 28 -7.22 18.47 -21.82
N ILE A 29 -7.19 18.59 -20.49
CA ILE A 29 -8.36 18.33 -19.63
C ILE A 29 -9.36 19.47 -19.78
N GLU A 30 -8.90 20.73 -19.80
CA GLU A 30 -9.75 21.90 -19.98
C GLU A 30 -10.48 21.85 -21.33
N ASP A 31 -9.77 21.53 -22.41
CA ASP A 31 -10.36 21.32 -23.74
C ASP A 31 -11.40 20.20 -23.73
N ARG A 32 -11.11 19.09 -23.05
CA ARG A 32 -12.05 17.96 -22.96
C ARG A 32 -13.31 18.29 -22.17
N VAL A 33 -13.18 19.04 -21.07
CA VAL A 33 -14.33 19.44 -20.26
C VAL A 33 -15.25 20.37 -21.05
N THR A 34 -14.68 21.36 -21.73
CA THR A 34 -15.46 22.29 -22.56
C THR A 34 -16.14 21.56 -23.73
N ASP A 35 -15.43 20.66 -24.42
CA ASP A 35 -16.00 19.83 -25.49
C ASP A 35 -17.21 19.00 -25.01
N ILE A 36 -17.10 18.35 -23.84
CA ILE A 36 -18.21 17.59 -23.24
C ILE A 36 -19.40 18.52 -22.98
N ILE A 37 -19.18 19.68 -22.34
CA ILE A 37 -20.26 20.62 -22.02
C ILE A 37 -21.03 21.03 -23.28
N PHE A 38 -20.32 21.33 -24.37
CA PHE A 38 -20.96 21.76 -25.62
C PHE A 38 -21.58 20.60 -26.43
N ARG A 39 -21.11 19.36 -26.26
CA ARG A 39 -21.67 18.19 -26.93
C ARG A 39 -22.82 17.52 -26.18
N VAL A 40 -22.97 17.81 -24.89
CA VAL A 40 -24.05 17.23 -24.08
C VAL A 40 -25.40 17.73 -24.61
N ARG A 41 -26.11 16.86 -25.32
CA ARG A 41 -27.53 17.02 -25.63
C ARG A 41 -28.32 16.47 -24.45
N LEU A 42 -28.91 17.37 -23.66
CA LEU A 42 -29.84 16.98 -22.61
C LEU A 42 -31.19 16.64 -23.25
N GLU A 43 -31.48 15.36 -23.42
CA GLU A 43 -32.85 14.94 -23.67
C GLU A 43 -33.67 15.15 -22.39
N ALA A 44 -34.75 15.95 -22.50
CA ALA A 44 -35.66 16.25 -21.39
C ALA A 44 -36.31 14.95 -20.89
N GLY A 45 -35.69 14.29 -19.92
CA GLY A 45 -36.17 13.04 -19.34
C GLY A 45 -35.06 12.05 -18.96
N GLN A 46 -33.86 12.14 -19.54
CA GLN A 46 -32.74 11.32 -19.11
C GLN A 46 -32.06 11.92 -17.89
N ARG A 47 -32.53 11.53 -16.71
CA ARG A 47 -31.77 11.65 -15.47
C ARG A 47 -30.40 11.04 -15.72
N SER A 48 -29.37 11.89 -15.70
CA SER A 48 -27.95 11.49 -15.66
C SER A 48 -27.79 10.35 -14.66
N LYS A 49 -27.64 9.13 -15.17
CA LYS A 49 -27.28 8.00 -14.32
C LYS A 49 -25.86 8.29 -13.85
N SER A 50 -25.69 8.54 -12.55
CA SER A 50 -24.37 8.74 -11.98
C SER A 50 -23.47 7.57 -12.39
N VAL A 51 -22.44 7.85 -13.19
CA VAL A 51 -21.51 6.84 -13.71
C VAL A 51 -20.71 6.19 -12.58
N TYR A 52 -20.69 6.83 -11.40
CA TYR A 52 -20.26 6.23 -10.16
C TYR A 52 -21.30 5.22 -9.67
N ASN A 53 -21.22 3.99 -10.19
CA ASN A 53 -21.67 2.85 -9.42
C ASN A 53 -20.75 2.75 -8.22
N VAL A 54 -21.10 3.44 -7.13
CA VAL A 54 -20.60 3.07 -5.81
C VAL A 54 -21.11 1.65 -5.62
N SER A 55 -20.26 0.67 -5.91
CA SER A 55 -20.48 -0.69 -5.49
C SER A 55 -20.59 -0.62 -3.98
N GLN A 56 -21.83 -0.55 -3.48
CA GLN A 56 -22.10 -0.95 -2.11
C GLN A 56 -21.64 -2.39 -2.05
N ALA A 57 -20.41 -2.60 -1.58
CA ALA A 57 -19.97 -3.88 -1.07
C ALA A 57 -20.88 -4.17 0.13
N LYS A 58 -22.07 -4.71 -0.15
CA LYS A 58 -22.91 -5.34 0.87
C LYS A 58 -22.13 -6.58 1.30
N HIS A 59 -21.39 -6.44 2.38
CA HIS A 59 -20.68 -7.54 3.00
C HIS A 59 -21.76 -8.45 3.63
N GLU A 60 -22.10 -9.56 2.97
CA GLU A 60 -23.11 -10.53 3.46
C GLU A 60 -22.69 -11.23 4.77
N ASP A 61 -21.42 -11.10 5.16
CA ASP A 61 -20.83 -11.79 6.33
C ASP A 61 -20.83 -10.98 7.64
N VAL A 62 -21.87 -10.19 7.92
CA VAL A 62 -22.02 -9.56 9.25
C VAL A 62 -22.30 -10.57 10.37
N ASN A 63 -22.57 -11.84 10.05
CA ASN A 63 -22.79 -12.91 11.03
C ASN A 63 -21.50 -13.49 11.62
N GLN A 64 -20.33 -13.24 11.00
CA GLN A 64 -19.06 -13.74 11.53
C GLN A 64 -18.66 -13.04 12.83
N PHE A 65 -19.05 -11.76 12.98
CA PHE A 65 -18.78 -11.01 14.21
C PHE A 65 -19.68 -11.46 15.37
N GLU A 66 -20.95 -11.81 15.11
CA GLU A 66 -21.86 -12.32 16.14
C GLU A 66 -21.42 -13.71 16.64
N MET A 67 -20.94 -14.58 15.73
CA MET A 67 -20.35 -15.88 16.09
C MET A 67 -19.05 -15.73 16.89
N ALA A 68 -18.19 -14.76 16.51
CA ALA A 68 -17.00 -14.43 17.29
C ALA A 68 -17.34 -13.86 18.68
N GLN A 69 -18.43 -13.11 18.80
CA GLN A 69 -18.89 -12.55 20.07
C GLN A 69 -19.47 -13.63 20.99
N ARG A 70 -20.24 -14.59 20.45
CA ARG A 70 -20.70 -15.78 21.17
C ARG A 70 -19.55 -16.69 21.61
N GLN A 71 -18.55 -16.89 20.76
CA GLN A 71 -17.33 -17.64 21.12
C GLN A 71 -16.52 -16.92 22.21
N ARG A 72 -16.43 -15.59 22.18
CA ARG A 72 -15.79 -14.79 23.24
C ARG A 72 -16.55 -14.83 24.55
N ALA A 73 -17.88 -14.86 24.53
CA ALA A 73 -18.70 -15.00 25.72
C ALA A 73 -18.58 -16.42 26.33
N ALA A 74 -18.53 -17.47 25.49
CA ALA A 74 -18.28 -18.84 25.93
C ALA A 74 -16.85 -19.04 26.48
N ALA A 75 -15.87 -18.29 25.98
CA ALA A 75 -14.49 -18.29 26.48
C ALA A 75 -14.29 -17.48 27.79
N GLN A 76 -15.29 -16.70 28.21
CA GLN A 76 -15.28 -15.92 29.47
C GLN A 76 -15.95 -16.66 30.63
N ALA A 77 -16.45 -17.88 30.43
CA ALA A 77 -16.77 -18.76 31.55
C ALA A 77 -15.47 -19.01 32.36
N PRO A 78 -15.50 -19.00 33.71
CA PRO A 78 -14.31 -19.09 34.53
C PRO A 78 -13.71 -20.50 34.44
N GLN A 79 -12.97 -20.75 33.36
CA GLN A 79 -12.05 -21.87 33.27
C GLN A 79 -10.73 -21.42 33.88
N GLY A 80 -10.33 -22.13 34.94
CA GLY A 80 -9.16 -21.83 35.76
C GLY A 80 -7.93 -21.40 34.95
N GLU A 81 -7.28 -20.35 35.44
CA GLU A 81 -6.12 -19.68 34.83
C GLU A 81 -5.06 -20.66 34.31
N LYS A 82 -5.08 -20.93 32.99
CA LYS A 82 -3.88 -21.42 32.30
C LYS A 82 -3.06 -20.21 31.91
N LYS A 83 -2.14 -19.80 32.79
CA LYS A 83 -1.12 -18.77 32.49
C LYS A 83 -0.30 -19.23 31.28
N VAL A 84 -0.57 -18.63 30.11
CA VAL A 84 0.23 -18.84 28.90
C VAL A 84 1.63 -18.32 29.17
N LYS A 85 2.62 -19.22 29.22
CA LYS A 85 4.03 -18.84 29.37
C LYS A 85 4.44 -18.07 28.12
N GLN A 86 4.73 -16.78 28.27
CA GLN A 86 5.28 -15.95 27.20
C GLN A 86 6.60 -16.57 26.71
N ILE A 87 6.67 -16.93 25.43
CA ILE A 87 7.90 -17.40 24.80
C ILE A 87 8.82 -16.18 24.65
N LYS A 88 9.66 -15.93 25.65
CA LYS A 88 10.75 -14.96 25.55
C LYS A 88 11.87 -15.59 24.73
N LEU A 89 12.27 -14.93 23.65
CA LEU A 89 13.42 -15.36 22.85
C LEU A 89 14.68 -15.17 23.70
N ASN A 90 15.19 -16.25 24.30
CA ASN A 90 16.33 -16.20 25.22
C ASN A 90 17.68 -15.93 24.51
N GLN A 91 17.69 -15.83 23.18
CA GLN A 91 18.90 -15.65 22.41
C GLN A 91 18.96 -14.23 21.82
N PRO A 92 20.13 -13.57 21.91
CA PRO A 92 20.32 -12.26 21.29
C PRO A 92 20.13 -12.37 19.78
N LYS A 93 19.45 -11.38 19.20
CA LYS A 93 19.34 -11.26 17.73
C LYS A 93 20.75 -11.04 17.18
N VAL A 94 21.29 -12.01 16.46
CA VAL A 94 22.61 -11.91 15.83
C VAL A 94 22.53 -10.87 14.70
N GLY A 95 23.30 -9.80 14.81
CA GLY A 95 23.38 -8.76 13.80
C GLY A 95 24.11 -9.25 12.55
N ARG A 96 23.78 -8.65 11.40
CA ARG A 96 24.34 -9.04 10.08
C ARG A 96 25.88 -9.03 10.03
N ASN A 97 26.54 -8.20 10.85
CA ASN A 97 28.00 -8.08 10.92
C ASN A 97 28.66 -8.82 12.10
N ASP A 98 27.88 -9.41 13.00
CA ASP A 98 28.38 -10.08 14.21
C ASP A 98 29.06 -11.43 13.88
N PRO A 99 29.92 -11.96 14.77
CA PRO A 99 30.46 -13.31 14.61
C PRO A 99 29.34 -14.35 14.49
N CYS A 100 29.45 -15.22 13.50
CA CYS A 100 28.43 -16.23 13.22
C CYS A 100 28.41 -17.30 14.33
N THR A 101 27.22 -17.60 14.86
CA THR A 101 27.00 -18.54 15.97
C THR A 101 27.27 -20.01 15.62
N CYS A 102 27.53 -20.32 14.34
CA CYS A 102 27.92 -21.66 13.90
C CYS A 102 29.41 -22.01 14.15
N GLY A 103 30.17 -21.13 14.82
CA GLY A 103 31.57 -21.37 15.16
C GLY A 103 32.55 -21.17 14.00
N SER A 104 32.11 -20.67 12.85
CA SER A 104 32.96 -20.54 11.66
C SER A 104 33.97 -19.38 11.70
N GLY A 105 33.96 -18.55 12.76
CA GLY A 105 34.79 -17.34 12.88
C GLY A 105 34.53 -16.22 11.85
N LYS A 106 33.51 -16.36 11.00
CA LYS A 106 33.16 -15.39 9.94
C LYS A 106 31.99 -14.51 10.39
N LYS A 107 31.85 -13.30 9.82
CA LYS A 107 30.66 -12.44 10.04
C LYS A 107 29.40 -13.16 9.56
N TYR A 108 28.26 -12.99 10.26
CA TYR A 108 27.00 -13.67 9.98
C TYR A 108 26.57 -13.56 8.51
N LYS A 109 26.62 -12.35 7.92
CA LYS A 109 26.34 -12.12 6.47
C LYS A 109 27.22 -12.87 5.49
N LYS A 110 28.40 -13.29 5.93
CA LYS A 110 29.35 -14.06 5.13
C LYS A 110 29.31 -15.55 5.46
N CYS A 111 28.41 -16.02 6.32
CA CYS A 111 28.23 -17.43 6.67
C CYS A 111 26.75 -17.82 6.63
N CYS A 112 26.11 -18.13 7.76
CA CYS A 112 24.71 -18.57 7.81
C CYS A 112 23.72 -17.53 7.27
N GLY A 113 24.06 -16.24 7.31
CA GLY A 113 23.27 -15.14 6.75
C GLY A 113 23.66 -14.72 5.33
N ARG A 114 24.31 -15.60 4.55
CA ARG A 114 24.72 -15.29 3.17
C ARG A 114 23.56 -15.39 2.17
N ASN A 115 22.59 -16.26 2.44
CA ASN A 115 21.42 -16.52 1.58
C ASN A 115 20.08 -16.32 2.32
N LEU A 116 20.11 -15.67 3.49
CA LEU A 116 18.95 -15.11 4.18
C LEU A 116 18.82 -13.64 3.78
#